data_AF-A0A257VWM0-F1
#
_entry.id   AF-A0A257VWM0-F1
#
_cell.length_a   1.000
_cell.length_b   1.000
_cell.length_c   1.000
_cell.angle_alpha   90.00
_cell.angle_beta   90.00
_cell.angle_gamma   90.00
#
_symmetry.space_group_name_H-M   'P 1'
#
loop_
_entity.id
_entity.type
_entity.pdbx_description
1 polymer ?
#
loop_
_entity_poly.entity_id
_entity_poly.type
_entity_poly.pdbx_seq_one_letter_code
_entity_poly.pdbx_strand_id
1 'polypeptide(L)'
;MLCDGEPAPFTQGSGRLELAQAITDAKNPLTARVAVNRLWQHHFGQGLVRSPGNFGQLGDRPTHPELLDYLAGRLVQNGWSLKAMHREMLLTEAYQRSSAASPAAREKDPDNLLLSHANVRERLDAEALRDSVLAVAGTLDRTVGGAPAPFDHKHRRRTLYVTVSRSRMVTVGPMQRLFFMNAPFVAEQAKALAARLTGTDGERIRAAYELLYARPASADELQLGLAFLQGDATRWPQYAQVLLSAAEFSTIQ
;
A
#
# COMPACT_ATOMS: atom_id res chain seq x y z
N MET A 1 -30.09 11.58 1.95
CA MET A 1 -31.03 11.38 0.83
C MET A 1 -30.23 11.27 -0.44
N LEU A 2 -30.42 10.19 -1.19
CA LEU A 2 -29.98 10.13 -2.59
C LEU A 2 -30.98 10.97 -3.37
N CYS A 3 -30.61 12.21 -3.70
CA CYS A 3 -31.29 13.18 -4.58
C CYS A 3 -32.82 13.33 -4.41
N ASP A 4 -33.30 14.51 -4.00
CA ASP A 4 -34.74 14.80 -3.99
C ASP A 4 -35.24 15.03 -5.43
N GLY A 5 -36.14 14.16 -5.93
CA GLY A 5 -36.85 14.33 -7.22
C GLY A 5 -37.13 13.04 -7.99
N GLU A 6 -38.15 13.08 -8.87
CA GLU A 6 -38.45 12.03 -9.85
C GLU A 6 -37.29 11.93 -10.87
N PRO A 7 -36.76 10.72 -11.17
CA PRO A 7 -35.64 10.57 -12.09
C PRO A 7 -36.06 10.92 -13.52
N ALA A 8 -35.44 11.94 -14.11
CA ALA A 8 -35.66 12.30 -15.50
C ALA A 8 -35.04 11.24 -16.44
N PRO A 9 -35.77 10.73 -17.44
CA PRO A 9 -35.22 9.79 -18.41
C PRO A 9 -34.16 10.46 -19.29
N PHE A 10 -33.07 9.75 -19.54
CA PHE A 10 -32.00 10.16 -20.46
C PHE A 10 -32.51 10.08 -21.91
N THR A 11 -32.31 11.15 -22.69
CA THR A 11 -32.94 11.30 -24.01
C THR A 11 -31.94 11.37 -25.17
N GLN A 12 -30.64 11.53 -24.89
CA GLN A 12 -29.62 11.72 -25.92
C GLN A 12 -28.81 10.44 -26.18
N GLY A 13 -28.98 9.88 -27.38
CA GLY A 13 -28.24 8.70 -27.85
C GLY A 13 -28.44 7.48 -26.95
N SER A 14 -27.34 6.90 -26.45
CA SER A 14 -27.40 5.73 -25.56
C SER A 14 -27.66 6.09 -24.08
N GLY A 15 -27.77 7.37 -23.73
CA GLY A 15 -27.90 7.87 -22.35
C GLY A 15 -26.64 7.69 -21.49
N ARG A 16 -25.59 7.01 -21.97
CA ARG A 16 -24.36 6.75 -21.19
C ARG A 16 -23.60 8.02 -20.82
N LEU A 17 -23.59 9.02 -21.71
CA LEU A 17 -22.94 10.30 -21.45
C LEU A 17 -23.72 11.12 -20.41
N GLU A 18 -25.04 11.17 -20.54
CA GLU A 18 -25.92 11.85 -19.57
C GLU A 18 -25.83 11.21 -18.19
N LEU A 19 -25.79 9.87 -18.12
CA LEU A 19 -25.55 9.13 -16.88
C LEU A 19 -24.16 9.46 -16.29
N ALA A 20 -23.12 9.47 -17.11
CA ALA A 20 -21.77 9.80 -16.64
C ALA A 20 -21.69 11.21 -16.06
N GLN A 21 -22.34 12.18 -16.71
CA GLN A 21 -22.44 13.56 -16.23
C GLN A 21 -23.25 13.66 -14.94
N ALA A 22 -24.39 12.97 -14.84
CA ALA A 22 -25.21 12.95 -13.62
C ALA A 22 -24.49 12.28 -12.43
N ILE A 23 -23.66 11.28 -12.68
CA ILE A 23 -22.85 10.65 -11.64
C ILE A 23 -21.75 11.59 -11.14
N THR A 24 -21.09 12.34 -12.02
CA THR A 24 -19.97 13.23 -11.65
C THR A 24 -20.39 14.66 -11.33
N ASP A 25 -21.67 14.99 -11.43
CA ASP A 25 -22.21 16.31 -11.10
C ASP A 25 -21.87 16.70 -9.65
N ALA A 26 -21.45 17.93 -9.43
CA ALA A 26 -21.15 18.48 -8.11
C ALA A 26 -22.38 18.48 -7.18
N LYS A 27 -23.60 18.47 -7.73
CA LYS A 27 -24.85 18.32 -6.99
C LYS A 27 -25.09 16.91 -6.46
N ASN A 28 -24.34 15.91 -6.93
CA ASN A 28 -24.39 14.54 -6.45
C ASN A 28 -23.27 14.27 -5.42
N PRO A 29 -23.55 14.36 -4.11
CA PRO A 29 -22.52 14.22 -3.08
C PRO A 29 -22.01 12.77 -2.94
N LEU A 30 -22.74 11.78 -3.44
CA LEU A 30 -22.47 10.38 -3.16
C LEU A 30 -21.23 9.88 -3.89
N THR A 31 -21.06 10.27 -5.15
CA THR A 31 -19.91 9.84 -5.96
C THR A 31 -18.61 10.25 -5.29
N ALA A 32 -18.53 11.49 -4.80
CA ALA A 32 -17.37 11.99 -4.08
C ALA A 32 -17.15 11.25 -2.75
N ARG A 33 -18.22 11.03 -1.97
CA ARG A 33 -18.16 10.26 -0.70
C ARG A 33 -17.69 8.82 -0.92
N VAL A 34 -18.23 8.12 -1.91
CA VAL A 34 -17.84 6.74 -2.26
C VAL A 34 -16.38 6.70 -2.71
N ALA A 35 -15.96 7.63 -3.57
CA ALA A 35 -14.58 7.73 -4.03
C ALA A 35 -13.62 7.95 -2.86
N VAL A 36 -13.89 8.92 -2.00
CA VAL A 36 -13.09 9.21 -0.81
C VAL A 36 -13.04 8.01 0.13
N ASN A 37 -14.16 7.33 0.39
CA ASN A 37 -14.16 6.17 1.27
C ASN A 37 -13.29 5.02 0.75
N ARG A 38 -13.27 4.80 -0.57
CA ARG A 38 -12.38 3.80 -1.18
C ARG A 38 -10.92 4.20 -1.03
N LEU A 39 -10.58 5.47 -1.31
CA LEU A 39 -9.22 5.98 -1.12
C LEU A 39 -8.79 5.85 0.35
N TRP A 40 -9.69 6.18 1.27
CA TRP A 40 -9.46 6.05 2.70
C TRP A 40 -9.23 4.58 3.08
N GLN A 41 -10.09 3.67 2.63
CA GLN A 41 -9.95 2.24 2.88
C GLN A 41 -8.59 1.71 2.38
N HIS A 42 -8.11 2.16 1.22
CA HIS A 42 -6.79 1.76 0.72
C HIS A 42 -5.63 2.25 1.59
N HIS A 43 -5.75 3.41 2.23
CA HIS A 43 -4.69 3.98 3.07
C HIS A 43 -4.77 3.57 4.54
N PHE A 44 -5.97 3.41 5.07
CA PHE A 44 -6.23 3.12 6.48
C PHE A 44 -6.68 1.68 6.73
N GLY A 45 -6.81 0.84 5.69
CA GLY A 45 -7.25 -0.56 5.75
C GLY A 45 -8.76 -0.73 5.93
N GLN A 46 -9.40 0.16 6.68
CA GLN A 46 -10.85 0.20 6.86
C GLN A 46 -11.42 1.52 6.31
N GLY A 47 -12.58 1.44 5.66
CA GLY A 47 -13.32 2.63 5.22
C GLY A 47 -13.96 3.36 6.40
N LEU A 48 -14.21 4.66 6.23
CA LEU A 48 -15.08 5.44 7.13
C LEU A 48 -16.50 4.87 7.15
N VAL A 49 -16.95 4.35 6.01
CA VAL A 49 -18.12 3.48 5.88
C VAL A 49 -17.62 2.06 5.58
N ARG A 50 -17.95 1.12 6.46
CA ARG A 50 -17.49 -0.28 6.38
C ARG A 50 -18.14 -1.09 5.26
N SER A 51 -19.27 -0.63 4.73
CA SER A 51 -19.96 -1.20 3.58
C SER A 51 -19.64 -0.43 2.28
N PRO A 52 -18.45 -0.61 1.65
CA PRO A 52 -18.07 0.15 0.46
C PRO A 52 -18.98 -0.08 -0.74
N GLY A 53 -19.69 -1.21 -0.78
CA GLY A 53 -20.67 -1.55 -1.82
C GLY A 53 -22.08 -1.02 -1.56
N ASN A 54 -22.37 -0.49 -0.36
CA ASN A 54 -23.70 -0.01 0.01
C ASN A 54 -23.59 1.31 0.76
N PHE A 55 -23.64 2.42 0.00
CA PHE A 55 -23.70 3.78 0.52
C PHE A 55 -25.15 4.25 0.53
N GLY A 56 -25.85 4.11 1.66
CA GLY A 56 -27.27 4.45 1.74
C GLY A 56 -27.92 3.98 3.04
N GLN A 57 -29.25 3.91 3.05
CA GLN A 57 -30.02 3.51 4.24
C GLN A 57 -29.77 2.05 4.68
N LEU A 58 -29.35 1.19 3.73
CA LEU A 58 -29.04 -0.21 3.96
C LEU A 58 -27.54 -0.44 4.28
N GLY A 59 -26.72 0.61 4.23
CA GLY A 59 -25.31 0.56 4.54
C GLY A 59 -25.00 0.94 5.98
N ASP A 60 -23.77 0.68 6.40
CA ASP A 60 -23.28 1.14 7.69
C ASP A 60 -23.24 2.67 7.74
N ARG A 61 -23.47 3.22 8.94
CA ARG A 61 -23.29 4.66 9.16
C ARG A 61 -21.79 5.00 9.13
N PRO A 62 -21.40 6.14 8.55
CA PRO A 62 -20.01 6.58 8.60
C PRO A 62 -19.59 6.78 10.05
N THR A 63 -18.38 6.33 10.39
CA THR A 63 -17.79 6.55 11.72
C THR A 63 -17.57 8.04 11.98
N HIS A 64 -17.09 8.76 10.95
CA HIS A 64 -16.82 10.20 10.99
C HIS A 64 -17.53 10.90 9.81
N PRO A 65 -18.84 11.23 9.93
CA PRO A 65 -19.62 11.82 8.84
C PRO A 65 -19.07 13.17 8.38
N GLU A 66 -18.67 14.04 9.33
CA GLU A 66 -18.14 15.37 9.01
C GLU A 66 -16.82 15.30 8.26
N LEU A 67 -15.94 14.36 8.62
CA LEU A 67 -14.68 14.12 7.92
C LEU A 67 -14.92 13.63 6.50
N LEU A 68 -15.86 12.69 6.32
CA LEU A 68 -16.22 12.18 5.01
C LEU A 68 -16.74 13.31 4.10
N ASP A 69 -17.59 14.19 4.65
CA ASP A 69 -18.16 15.33 3.92
C ASP A 69 -17.10 16.38 3.58
N TYR A 70 -16.20 16.67 4.52
CA TYR A 70 -15.06 17.55 4.30
C TYR A 70 -14.18 17.04 3.15
N LEU A 71 -13.74 15.77 3.20
CA LEU A 71 -12.88 15.19 2.17
C LEU A 71 -13.58 15.07 0.82
N ALA A 72 -14.88 14.73 0.80
CA ALA A 72 -15.68 14.68 -0.42
C ALA A 72 -15.77 16.07 -1.08
N GLY A 73 -16.04 17.11 -0.27
CA GLY A 73 -16.04 18.50 -0.75
C GLY A 73 -14.69 18.93 -1.31
N ARG A 74 -13.59 18.59 -0.61
CA ARG A 74 -12.21 18.85 -1.06
C ARG A 74 -11.87 18.15 -2.37
N LEU A 75 -12.35 16.92 -2.58
CA LEU A 75 -12.12 16.20 -3.84
C LEU A 75 -12.72 16.95 -5.03
N VAL A 76 -13.98 17.41 -4.88
CA VAL A 76 -14.69 18.15 -5.92
C VAL A 76 -14.05 19.52 -6.15
N GLN A 77 -13.72 20.25 -5.09
CA GLN A 77 -13.07 21.57 -5.16
C GLN A 77 -11.70 21.52 -5.86
N ASN A 78 -10.94 20.44 -5.65
CA ASN A 78 -9.63 20.24 -6.28
C ASN A 78 -9.74 19.60 -7.69
N GLY A 79 -10.91 19.64 -8.32
CA GLY A 79 -11.12 19.13 -9.68
C GLY A 79 -10.91 17.62 -9.81
N TRP A 80 -11.31 16.85 -8.79
CA TRP A 80 -11.18 15.38 -8.74
C TRP A 80 -9.72 14.89 -8.78
N SER A 81 -8.76 15.71 -8.35
CA SER A 81 -7.35 15.34 -8.28
C SER A 81 -7.09 14.28 -7.19
N LEU A 82 -7.01 13.01 -7.60
CA LEU A 82 -6.66 11.90 -6.72
C LEU A 82 -5.28 12.07 -6.07
N LYS A 83 -4.31 12.64 -6.81
CA LYS A 83 -2.97 12.90 -6.30
C LYS A 83 -2.98 13.90 -5.13
N ALA A 84 -3.78 14.96 -5.25
CA ALA A 84 -3.95 15.93 -4.17
C ALA A 84 -4.62 15.27 -2.95
N MET A 85 -5.67 14.47 -3.18
CA MET A 85 -6.39 13.77 -2.11
C MET A 85 -5.49 12.77 -1.37
N HIS A 86 -4.70 11.98 -2.09
CA HIS A 86 -3.69 11.11 -1.48
C HIS A 86 -2.72 11.90 -0.61
N ARG A 87 -2.16 13.00 -1.12
CA ARG A 87 -1.27 13.84 -0.33
C ARG A 87 -1.94 14.37 0.94
N GLU A 88 -3.18 14.83 0.85
CA GLU A 88 -3.95 15.35 1.99
C GLU A 88 -4.13 14.28 3.06
N MET A 89 -4.52 13.05 2.69
CA MET A 89 -4.66 11.92 3.63
C MET A 89 -3.32 11.50 4.24
N LEU A 90 -2.27 11.35 3.43
CA LEU A 90 -0.95 10.86 3.85
C LEU A 90 -0.20 11.84 4.78
N LEU A 91 -0.54 13.12 4.72
CA LEU A 91 0.05 14.16 5.58
C LEU A 91 -0.69 14.34 6.92
N THR A 92 -1.77 13.60 7.16
CA THR A 92 -2.48 13.65 8.45
C THR A 92 -1.69 12.98 9.56
N GLU A 93 -1.86 13.47 10.79
CA GLU A 93 -1.36 12.78 11.98
C GLU A 93 -1.95 11.37 12.11
N ALA A 94 -3.23 11.19 11.74
CA ALA A 94 -3.92 9.90 11.77
C ALA A 94 -3.20 8.85 10.92
N TYR A 95 -2.69 9.24 9.74
CA TYR A 95 -1.92 8.34 8.88
C TYR A 95 -0.49 8.10 9.41
N GLN A 96 0.11 9.09 10.07
CA GLN A 96 1.50 9.06 10.55
C GLN A 96 1.66 8.49 11.97
N ARG A 97 0.58 8.05 12.62
CA ARG A 97 0.65 7.43 13.95
C ARG A 97 1.45 6.13 13.89
N SER A 98 2.07 5.78 15.01
CA SER A 98 2.70 4.46 15.16
C SER A 98 1.65 3.35 15.20
N SER A 99 1.99 2.16 14.69
CA SER A 99 1.20 0.94 14.85
C SER A 99 1.28 0.32 16.25
N ALA A 100 2.20 0.83 17.09
CA ALA A 100 2.35 0.42 18.49
C ALA A 100 1.20 0.97 19.36
N ALA A 101 0.10 0.21 19.44
CA ALA A 101 -1.03 0.54 20.31
C ALA A 101 -0.75 0.21 21.78
N SER A 102 -1.17 1.10 22.69
CA SER A 102 -1.17 0.80 24.12
C SER A 102 -2.25 -0.24 24.47
N PRO A 103 -2.07 -1.05 25.52
CA PRO A 103 -3.08 -2.03 25.94
C PRO A 103 -4.44 -1.39 26.21
N ALA A 104 -4.45 -0.22 26.85
CA ALA A 104 -5.67 0.53 27.15
C ALA A 104 -6.40 1.02 25.88
N ALA A 105 -5.67 1.36 24.81
CA ALA A 105 -6.29 1.75 23.55
C ALA A 105 -6.97 0.55 22.87
N ARG A 106 -6.31 -0.63 22.87
CA ARG A 106 -6.88 -1.87 22.32
C ARG A 106 -8.11 -2.35 23.09
N GLU A 107 -8.15 -2.12 24.40
CA GLU A 107 -9.31 -2.48 25.22
C GLU A 107 -10.51 -1.57 24.95
N LYS A 108 -10.27 -0.26 24.82
CA LYS A 108 -11.34 0.73 24.59
C LYS A 108 -11.89 0.74 23.17
N ASP A 109 -11.03 0.49 22.18
CA ASP A 109 -11.40 0.47 20.76
C ASP A 109 -10.67 -0.68 20.05
N PRO A 110 -11.16 -1.93 20.22
CA PRO A 110 -10.54 -3.12 19.63
C PRO A 110 -10.46 -3.06 18.10
N ASP A 111 -11.42 -2.38 17.47
CA ASP A 111 -11.56 -2.22 16.03
C ASP A 111 -10.75 -1.04 15.46
N ASN A 112 -10.12 -0.24 16.34
CA ASN A 112 -9.39 0.98 16.04
C ASN A 112 -10.19 1.98 15.16
N LEU A 113 -11.49 2.11 15.43
CA LEU A 113 -12.39 3.04 14.73
C LEU A 113 -11.96 4.50 14.87
N LEU A 114 -11.37 4.86 16.01
CA LEU A 114 -10.89 6.21 16.32
C LEU A 114 -9.46 6.47 15.82
N LEU A 115 -8.83 5.48 15.17
CA LEU A 115 -7.50 5.60 14.58
C LEU A 115 -6.46 6.07 15.62
N SER A 116 -6.53 5.47 16.81
CA SER A 116 -5.63 5.76 17.92
C SER A 116 -4.18 5.39 17.58
N HIS A 117 -4.00 4.38 16.73
CA HIS A 117 -2.74 3.87 16.21
C HIS A 117 -2.89 3.56 14.71
N ALA A 118 -1.78 3.37 13.99
CA ALA A 118 -1.84 2.92 12.60
C ALA A 118 -2.31 1.46 12.51
N ASN A 119 -3.21 1.20 11.56
CA ASN A 119 -3.61 -0.17 11.24
C ASN A 119 -2.46 -0.85 10.51
N VAL A 120 -1.98 -1.98 11.04
CA VAL A 120 -1.07 -2.88 10.31
C VAL A 120 -1.81 -3.33 9.05
N ARG A 121 -1.33 -2.91 7.89
CA ARG A 121 -2.12 -3.05 6.66
C ARG A 121 -2.12 -4.47 6.16
N GLU A 122 -3.08 -4.74 5.29
CA GLU A 122 -3.11 -5.95 4.47
C GLU A 122 -1.77 -6.17 3.76
N ARG A 123 -1.47 -7.43 3.51
CA ARG A 123 -0.23 -7.86 2.87
C ARG A 123 -0.09 -7.21 1.48
N LEU A 124 1.13 -6.80 1.13
CA LEU A 124 1.45 -6.25 -0.18
C LEU A 124 1.00 -7.20 -1.31
N ASP A 125 0.46 -6.64 -2.38
CA ASP A 125 0.27 -7.37 -3.63
C ASP A 125 1.64 -7.77 -4.23
N ALA A 126 1.62 -8.66 -5.22
CA ALA A 126 2.87 -9.18 -5.78
C ALA A 126 3.68 -8.08 -6.47
N GLU A 127 2.98 -7.14 -7.11
CA GLU A 127 3.53 -6.01 -7.83
C GLU A 127 4.24 -5.03 -6.90
N ALA A 128 3.59 -4.58 -5.83
CA ALA A 128 4.17 -3.68 -4.85
C ALA A 128 5.27 -4.37 -4.04
N LEU A 129 5.11 -5.66 -3.71
CA LEU A 129 6.19 -6.42 -3.06
C LEU A 129 7.44 -6.44 -3.96
N ARG A 130 7.29 -6.79 -5.24
CA ARG A 130 8.42 -6.83 -6.19
C ARG A 130 9.06 -5.45 -6.36
N ASP A 131 8.26 -4.41 -6.54
CA ASP A 131 8.75 -3.04 -6.69
C ASP A 131 9.46 -2.56 -5.42
N SER A 132 8.99 -2.98 -4.23
CA SER A 132 9.61 -2.69 -2.94
C SER A 132 10.98 -3.38 -2.82
N VAL A 133 11.09 -4.66 -3.19
CA VAL A 133 12.39 -5.37 -3.22
C VAL A 133 13.40 -4.64 -4.11
N LEU A 134 13.00 -4.24 -5.32
CA LEU A 134 13.86 -3.47 -6.22
C LEU A 134 14.25 -2.11 -5.64
N ALA A 135 13.32 -1.43 -4.96
CA ALA A 135 13.56 -0.12 -4.37
C ALA A 135 14.56 -0.18 -3.21
N VAL A 136 14.42 -1.13 -2.29
CA VAL A 136 15.36 -1.32 -1.17
C VAL A 136 16.71 -1.84 -1.65
N ALA A 137 16.74 -2.72 -2.65
CA ALA A 137 17.99 -3.16 -3.28
C ALA A 137 18.71 -2.05 -4.05
N GLY A 138 18.03 -0.94 -4.36
CA GLY A 138 18.61 0.17 -5.13
C GLY A 138 18.72 -0.10 -6.63
N THR A 139 18.02 -1.11 -7.12
CA THR A 139 18.09 -1.56 -8.52
C THR A 139 16.84 -1.16 -9.32
N LEU A 140 15.88 -0.49 -8.70
CA LEU A 140 14.64 -0.04 -9.34
C LEU A 140 14.91 1.05 -10.38
N ASP A 141 14.57 0.75 -11.64
CA ASP A 141 14.48 1.75 -12.70
C ASP A 141 13.14 2.49 -12.62
N ARG A 142 13.23 3.82 -12.41
CA ARG A 142 12.09 4.74 -12.27
C ARG A 142 11.68 5.42 -13.59
N THR A 143 12.27 5.02 -14.72
CA THR A 143 11.94 5.59 -16.04
C THR A 143 10.46 5.43 -16.36
N VAL A 144 9.80 6.55 -16.65
CA VAL A 144 8.36 6.61 -16.93
C VAL A 144 8.13 6.52 -18.45
N GLY A 145 7.20 5.65 -18.85
CA GLY A 145 6.78 5.48 -20.25
C GLY A 145 7.61 4.46 -21.05
N GLY A 146 7.33 4.30 -22.34
CA GLY A 146 7.98 3.32 -23.21
C GLY A 146 7.30 1.94 -23.23
N ALA A 147 7.79 1.07 -24.13
CA ALA A 147 7.19 -0.24 -24.37
C ALA A 147 7.31 -1.18 -23.15
N PRO A 148 6.30 -2.03 -22.91
CA PRO A 148 6.40 -3.05 -21.87
C PRO A 148 7.43 -4.10 -22.26
N ALA A 149 8.06 -4.73 -21.26
CA ALA A 149 9.07 -5.77 -21.46
C ALA A 149 8.60 -7.12 -20.89
N PRO A 150 9.20 -8.25 -21.34
CA PRO A 150 8.90 -9.56 -20.80
C PRO A 150 9.14 -9.65 -19.28
N PHE A 151 8.31 -10.45 -18.60
CA PHE A 151 8.49 -10.74 -17.18
C PHE A 151 9.69 -11.67 -16.97
N ASP A 152 10.86 -11.08 -16.71
CA ASP A 152 12.08 -11.79 -16.38
C ASP A 152 12.67 -11.29 -15.05
N HIS A 153 13.40 -12.16 -14.35
CA HIS A 153 14.10 -11.85 -13.10
C HIS A 153 15.19 -10.77 -13.29
N LYS A 154 15.61 -10.48 -14.51
CA LYS A 154 16.53 -9.38 -14.86
C LYS A 154 15.81 -8.05 -15.06
N HIS A 155 14.49 -8.05 -15.18
CA HIS A 155 13.74 -6.82 -15.35
C HIS A 155 13.84 -5.97 -14.08
N ARG A 156 14.15 -4.68 -14.25
CA ARG A 156 14.40 -3.73 -13.15
C ARG A 156 13.38 -2.60 -13.07
N ARG A 157 12.48 -2.48 -14.03
CA ARG A 157 11.43 -1.44 -14.00
C ARG A 157 10.28 -1.86 -13.08
N ARG A 158 9.45 -0.88 -12.75
CA ARG A 158 8.18 -1.07 -12.04
C ARG A 158 7.34 -2.14 -12.73
N THR A 159 6.68 -2.96 -11.93
CA THR A 159 5.93 -4.14 -12.41
C THR A 159 4.82 -3.77 -13.39
N LEU A 160 4.33 -2.52 -13.34
CA LEU A 160 3.41 -1.95 -14.33
C LEU A 160 3.92 -2.00 -15.79
N TYR A 161 5.24 -1.99 -16.01
CA TYR A 161 5.87 -2.04 -17.33
C TYR A 161 6.16 -3.46 -17.82
N VAL A 162 5.58 -4.46 -17.17
CA VAL A 162 5.72 -5.86 -17.55
C VAL A 162 4.57 -6.26 -18.48
N THR A 163 4.88 -7.03 -19.54
CA THR A 163 3.84 -7.66 -20.36
C THR A 163 3.10 -8.74 -19.58
N VAL A 164 1.82 -8.53 -19.29
CA VAL A 164 0.95 -9.55 -18.68
C VAL A 164 0.34 -10.41 -19.78
N SER A 165 0.64 -11.72 -19.77
CA SER A 165 -0.02 -12.68 -20.67
C SER A 165 -1.26 -13.25 -19.98
N ARG A 166 -2.45 -13.07 -20.57
CA ARG A 166 -3.73 -13.61 -20.04
C ARG A 166 -3.72 -15.13 -19.89
N SER A 167 -2.84 -15.85 -20.61
CA SER A 167 -2.69 -17.32 -20.49
C SER A 167 -1.81 -17.76 -19.32
N ARG A 168 -1.08 -16.83 -18.68
CA ARG A 168 -0.40 -17.04 -17.40
C ARG A 168 -1.01 -16.07 -16.40
N MET A 169 -2.23 -16.35 -15.94
CA MET A 169 -2.74 -15.67 -14.76
C MET A 169 -1.77 -15.96 -13.62
N VAL A 170 -0.97 -14.95 -13.26
CA VAL A 170 -0.13 -14.95 -12.07
C VAL A 170 -1.08 -14.68 -10.90
N THR A 171 -1.88 -15.68 -10.56
CA THR A 171 -2.80 -15.59 -9.43
C THR A 171 -1.97 -15.62 -8.16
N VAL A 172 -1.92 -14.48 -7.45
CA VAL A 172 -1.13 -14.21 -6.24
C VAL A 172 -1.57 -15.11 -5.07
N GLY A 173 -1.36 -16.42 -5.20
CA GLY A 173 -1.60 -17.41 -4.17
C GLY A 173 -0.42 -17.47 -3.20
N PRO A 174 -0.63 -17.92 -1.95
CA PRO A 174 0.44 -18.12 -0.96
C PRO A 174 1.64 -18.92 -1.49
N MET A 175 1.40 -19.89 -2.38
CA MET A 175 2.43 -20.70 -3.03
C MET A 175 3.34 -19.89 -3.97
N GLN A 176 2.82 -18.86 -4.64
CA GLN A 176 3.63 -18.00 -5.51
C GLN A 176 4.51 -17.04 -4.71
N ARG A 177 4.14 -16.66 -3.48
CA ARG A 177 5.04 -15.91 -2.58
C ARG A 177 6.21 -16.76 -2.10
N LEU A 178 5.97 -18.01 -1.70
CA LEU A 178 7.06 -18.91 -1.32
C LEU A 178 8.01 -19.16 -2.51
N PHE A 179 7.47 -19.25 -3.72
CA PHE A 179 8.27 -19.31 -4.94
C PHE A 179 9.04 -18.01 -5.17
N PHE A 180 8.42 -16.84 -4.97
CA PHE A 180 9.07 -15.54 -5.08
C PHE A 180 10.24 -15.40 -4.09
N MET A 181 10.07 -15.81 -2.84
CA MET A 181 11.12 -15.75 -1.79
C MET A 181 12.34 -16.64 -2.09
N ASN A 182 12.14 -17.73 -2.82
CA ASN A 182 13.20 -18.65 -3.24
C ASN A 182 13.66 -18.42 -4.69
N ALA A 183 13.14 -17.40 -5.37
CA ALA A 183 13.44 -17.16 -6.77
C ALA A 183 14.87 -16.58 -6.94
N PRO A 184 15.53 -16.85 -8.09
CA PRO A 184 16.78 -16.19 -8.48
C PRO A 184 16.70 -14.67 -8.39
N PHE A 185 15.51 -14.11 -8.61
CA PHE A 185 15.23 -12.69 -8.43
C PHE A 185 15.62 -12.17 -7.05
N VAL A 186 15.14 -12.80 -5.96
CA VAL A 186 15.38 -12.34 -4.59
C VAL A 186 16.84 -12.53 -4.21
N ALA A 187 17.47 -13.63 -4.61
CA ALA A 187 18.90 -13.84 -4.39
C ALA A 187 19.76 -12.73 -5.01
N GLU A 188 19.45 -12.33 -6.25
CA GLU A 188 20.14 -11.21 -6.92
C GLU A 188 19.87 -9.86 -6.23
N GLN A 189 18.63 -9.62 -5.76
CA GLN A 189 18.31 -8.39 -5.03
C GLN A 189 18.95 -8.36 -3.64
N ALA A 190 19.07 -9.50 -2.97
CA ALA A 190 19.74 -9.62 -1.68
C ALA A 190 21.24 -9.33 -1.80
N LYS A 191 21.90 -9.79 -2.87
CA LYS A 191 23.29 -9.41 -3.18
C LYS A 191 23.43 -7.91 -3.40
N ALA A 192 22.53 -7.31 -4.18
CA ALA A 192 22.56 -5.88 -4.45
C ALA A 192 22.32 -5.04 -3.18
N LEU A 193 21.37 -5.47 -2.33
CA LEU A 193 21.10 -4.87 -1.03
C LEU A 193 22.33 -4.99 -0.10
N ALA A 194 22.95 -6.16 -0.03
CA ALA A 194 24.17 -6.38 0.76
C ALA A 194 25.31 -5.47 0.31
N ALA A 195 25.48 -5.25 -1.00
CA ALA A 195 26.49 -4.36 -1.55
C ALA A 195 26.18 -2.87 -1.32
N ARG A 196 24.90 -2.51 -1.20
CA ARG A 196 24.45 -1.15 -0.90
C ARG A 196 24.72 -0.73 0.54
N LEU A 197 24.72 -1.68 1.48
CA LEU A 197 24.96 -1.42 2.91
C LEU A 197 26.47 -1.31 3.19
N THR A 198 26.90 -0.17 3.71
CA THR A 198 28.31 0.12 4.03
C THR A 198 28.54 0.25 5.54
N GLY A 199 29.77 0.01 6.01
CA GLY A 199 30.16 0.16 7.42
C GLY A 199 30.46 -1.17 8.12
N THR A 200 30.53 -1.13 9.45
CA THR A 200 30.67 -2.31 10.30
C THR A 200 29.40 -3.17 10.26
N ASP A 201 29.48 -4.46 10.64
CA ASP A 201 28.30 -5.33 10.61
C ASP A 201 27.13 -4.77 11.43
N GLY A 202 27.42 -4.18 12.60
CA GLY A 202 26.40 -3.55 13.43
C GLY A 202 25.76 -2.29 12.81
N GLU A 203 26.53 -1.49 12.08
CA GLU A 203 25.99 -0.33 11.34
C GLU A 203 25.15 -0.78 10.15
N ARG A 204 25.63 -1.78 9.41
CA ARG A 204 24.92 -2.34 8.26
C ARG A 204 23.58 -2.98 8.67
N ILE A 205 23.53 -3.68 9.82
CA ILE A 205 22.28 -4.24 10.35
C ILE A 205 21.29 -3.10 10.66
N ARG A 206 21.71 -2.06 11.38
CA ARG A 206 20.82 -0.92 11.70
C ARG A 206 20.30 -0.24 10.44
N ALA A 207 21.19 0.04 9.49
CA ALA A 207 20.82 0.64 8.20
C ALA A 207 19.86 -0.26 7.40
N ALA A 208 20.01 -1.58 7.46
CA ALA A 208 19.08 -2.51 6.83
C ALA A 208 17.68 -2.40 7.47
N TYR A 209 17.58 -2.43 8.79
CA TYR A 209 16.29 -2.32 9.47
C TYR A 209 15.58 -0.99 9.19
N GLU A 210 16.32 0.12 9.17
CA GLU A 210 15.77 1.42 8.80
C GLU A 210 15.29 1.45 7.35
N LEU A 211 16.02 0.82 6.43
CA LEU A 211 15.67 0.79 5.02
C LEU A 211 14.50 -0.16 4.68
N LEU A 212 14.46 -1.34 5.32
CA LEU A 212 13.45 -2.37 5.04
C LEU A 212 12.15 -2.15 5.83
N TYR A 213 12.23 -1.70 7.08
CA TYR A 213 11.10 -1.66 8.01
C TYR A 213 10.81 -0.26 8.58
N ALA A 214 11.57 0.76 8.19
CA ALA A 214 11.41 2.13 8.68
C ALA A 214 11.47 2.26 10.22
N ARG A 215 12.18 1.34 10.90
CA ARG A 215 12.39 1.36 12.36
C ARG A 215 13.82 0.93 12.72
N PRO A 216 14.32 1.30 13.91
CA PRO A 216 15.59 0.78 14.39
C PRO A 216 15.51 -0.72 14.73
N ALA A 217 16.62 -1.42 14.55
CA ALA A 217 16.80 -2.80 15.02
C ALA A 217 16.78 -2.84 16.55
N SER A 218 16.07 -3.81 17.12
CA SER A 218 16.10 -4.07 18.57
C SER A 218 17.45 -4.65 19.00
N ALA A 219 17.73 -4.65 20.31
CA ALA A 219 18.97 -5.22 20.85
C ALA A 219 19.10 -6.72 20.51
N ASP A 220 17.99 -7.47 20.60
CA ASP A 220 17.95 -8.90 20.30
C ASP A 220 18.16 -9.17 18.81
N GLU A 221 17.53 -8.37 17.94
CA GLU A 221 17.68 -8.46 16.48
C GLU A 221 19.12 -8.18 16.05
N LEU A 222 19.76 -7.18 16.67
CA LEU A 222 21.16 -6.86 16.44
C LEU A 222 22.07 -8.00 16.87
N GLN A 223 21.83 -8.59 18.05
CA GLN A 223 22.60 -9.73 18.53
C GLN A 223 22.45 -10.95 17.62
N LEU A 224 21.23 -11.28 17.20
CA LEU A 224 20.95 -12.38 16.28
C LEU A 224 21.62 -12.16 14.91
N GLY A 225 21.58 -10.94 14.38
CA GLY A 225 22.25 -10.59 13.13
C GLY A 225 23.76 -10.75 13.21
N LEU A 226 24.38 -10.25 14.28
CA LEU A 226 25.82 -10.42 14.52
C LEU A 226 26.21 -11.89 14.71
N ALA A 227 25.39 -12.66 15.43
CA ALA A 227 25.60 -14.09 15.63
C ALA A 227 25.47 -14.90 14.33
N PHE A 228 24.61 -14.47 13.40
CA PHE A 228 24.48 -15.08 12.07
C PHE A 228 25.68 -14.79 11.18
N LEU A 229 26.11 -13.52 11.14
CA LEU A 229 27.21 -13.06 10.30
C LEU A 229 28.57 -13.60 10.77
N GLN A 230 28.80 -13.71 12.08
CA GLN A 230 30.07 -14.21 12.65
C GLN A 230 31.32 -13.47 12.13
N GLY A 231 31.17 -12.22 11.67
CA GLY A 231 32.23 -11.45 11.02
C GLY A 231 32.58 -11.88 9.58
N ASP A 232 31.80 -12.79 8.99
CA ASP A 232 31.99 -13.27 7.63
C ASP A 232 31.15 -12.43 6.64
N ALA A 233 31.86 -11.58 5.88
CA ALA A 233 31.25 -10.72 4.89
C ALA A 233 30.48 -11.49 3.80
N THR A 234 30.83 -12.75 3.54
CA THR A 234 30.21 -13.57 2.50
C THR A 234 28.79 -14.02 2.83
N ARG A 235 28.38 -13.90 4.11
CA ARG A 235 27.04 -14.28 4.61
C ARG A 235 25.99 -13.19 4.45
N TRP A 236 26.41 -11.98 4.10
CA TRP A 236 25.51 -10.84 3.95
C TRP A 236 24.40 -11.03 2.92
N PRO A 237 24.63 -11.62 1.73
CA PRO A 237 23.56 -11.93 0.79
C PRO A 237 22.50 -12.85 1.39
N GLN A 238 22.89 -13.87 2.17
CA GLN A 238 21.97 -14.79 2.83
C GLN A 238 21.20 -14.06 3.94
N TYR A 239 21.88 -13.24 4.74
CA TYR A 239 21.23 -12.43 5.77
C TYR A 239 20.21 -11.44 5.17
N ALA A 240 20.60 -10.73 4.11
CA ALA A 240 19.71 -9.83 3.37
C ALA A 240 18.50 -10.57 2.77
N GLN A 241 18.69 -11.80 2.26
CA GLN A 241 17.60 -12.63 1.76
C GLN A 241 16.62 -13.01 2.88
N VAL A 242 17.11 -13.30 4.09
CA VAL A 242 16.25 -13.59 5.26
C VAL A 242 15.42 -12.36 5.62
N LEU A 243 16.02 -11.17 5.64
CA LEU A 243 15.31 -9.92 5.92
C LEU A 243 14.23 -9.62 4.85
N LEU A 244 14.56 -9.75 3.57
CA LEU A 244 13.57 -9.60 2.48
C LEU A 244 12.44 -10.64 2.53
N SER A 245 12.69 -11.77 3.19
CA SER A 245 11.74 -12.87 3.37
C SER A 245 10.94 -12.77 4.66
N ALA A 246 11.21 -11.80 5.52
CA ALA A 246 10.51 -11.64 6.77
C ALA A 246 9.04 -11.25 6.53
N ALA A 247 8.15 -11.73 7.40
CA ALA A 247 6.73 -11.36 7.34
C ALA A 247 6.55 -9.84 7.42
N GLU A 248 7.38 -9.16 8.22
CA GLU A 248 7.40 -7.71 8.38
C GLU A 248 7.65 -6.98 7.06
N PHE A 249 8.49 -7.51 6.17
CA PHE A 249 8.72 -6.91 4.84
C PHE A 249 7.48 -7.01 3.92
N SER A 250 6.68 -8.06 4.10
CA SER A 250 5.50 -8.30 3.28
C SER A 250 4.25 -7.52 3.72
N THR A 251 4.35 -6.82 4.84
CA THR A 251 3.28 -6.04 5.47
C THR A 251 3.69 -4.58 5.55
N ILE A 252 2.79 -3.65 5.24
CA ILE A 252 3.07 -2.22 5.46
C ILE A 252 2.87 -1.93 6.95
N GLN A 253 3.87 -1.34 7.59
CA GLN A 253 3.75 -0.75 8.93
C GLN A 253 3.08 0.63 8.87
#